data_AF-A0A1W9RIG2-F1
#
_entry.id   AF-A0A1W9RIG2-F1
#
_cell.length_a   1.000
_cell.length_b   1.000
_cell.length_c   1.000
_cell.angle_alpha   90.00
_cell.angle_beta   90.00
_cell.angle_gamma   90.00
#
_symmetry.space_group_name_H-M   'P 1'
#
loop_
_entity.id
_entity.type
_entity.pdbx_description
1 polymer ?
#
loop_
_entity_poly.entity_id
_entity_poly.type
_entity_poly.pdbx_seq_one_letter_code
_entity_poly.pdbx_strand_id
1 'polypeptide(L)'
;MPANLPPQYHAAYQKYREAKTLEEKISALKEMYAVMPKHKGTDKLQADIKRKIAQLKEEQQVQKQRRKGGGFILPRKEGAGQVVLLGPPNCGKSSLLKVLTNAQPEIADYPFTTTQLNIGMMPYEDIQIQIIDLPPFTGEEVPWWQREVVRMSDLVIFMVDLSRDNFWEEFENIRSYLRKKNIYLSDEDAHTDREEELEGPVVKKIIVVGNKVDSPNAEERFEVLEDKLPSGWKKISISVDKNINLEGLKTLIFEGLSIIRVYTKQPGEPADLKDPLILPEGATVVEAGQKLHKDFVHKLKYARIWGSAKFDGQRVPRDYVLQDRDIIEFHI
;
A
#
# COMPACT_ATOMS: atom_id res chain seq x y z
N MET A 1 1.03 39.02 2.77
CA MET A 1 -0.03 40.04 2.83
C MET A 1 -1.34 39.36 2.49
N PRO A 2 -2.43 39.57 3.25
CA PRO A 2 -3.73 39.07 2.82
C PRO A 2 -4.06 39.69 1.46
N ALA A 3 -4.26 38.85 0.45
CA ALA A 3 -4.67 39.31 -0.86
C ALA A 3 -6.05 39.97 -0.71
N ASN A 4 -6.20 41.20 -1.19
CA ASN A 4 -7.49 41.86 -1.24
C ASN A 4 -8.33 41.19 -2.33
N LEU A 5 -9.27 40.33 -1.92
CA LEU A 5 -10.09 39.55 -2.84
C LEU A 5 -11.38 40.33 -3.16
N PRO A 6 -11.84 40.30 -4.42
CA PRO A 6 -12.99 41.08 -4.82
C PRO A 6 -14.29 40.54 -4.17
N PRO A 7 -15.33 41.38 -3.96
CA PRO A 7 -16.62 40.94 -3.38
C PRO A 7 -17.24 39.74 -4.11
N GLN A 8 -17.06 39.66 -5.42
CA GLN A 8 -17.51 38.53 -6.25
C GLN A 8 -16.86 37.21 -5.85
N TYR A 9 -15.60 37.23 -5.38
CA TYR A 9 -14.93 36.05 -4.86
C TYR A 9 -15.61 35.54 -3.60
N HIS A 10 -15.95 36.43 -2.67
CA HIS A 10 -16.62 36.05 -1.43
C HIS A 10 -18.02 35.49 -1.67
N ALA A 11 -18.75 36.05 -2.65
CA ALA A 11 -20.04 35.50 -3.08
C ALA A 11 -19.89 34.08 -3.66
N ALA A 12 -18.91 33.86 -4.55
CA ALA A 12 -18.63 32.53 -5.10
C ALA A 12 -18.14 31.54 -4.04
N TYR A 13 -17.41 32.01 -3.02
CA TYR A 13 -16.99 31.20 -1.88
C TYR A 13 -18.17 30.74 -1.01
N GLN A 14 -19.17 31.60 -0.77
CA GLN A 14 -20.40 31.19 -0.07
C GLN A 14 -21.16 30.13 -0.87
N LYS A 15 -21.31 30.32 -2.19
CA LYS A 15 -21.89 29.30 -3.06
C LYS A 15 -21.14 27.97 -2.97
N TYR A 16 -19.81 28.00 -2.90
CA TYR A 16 -19.01 26.78 -2.73
C TYR A 16 -19.28 26.08 -1.39
N ARG A 17 -19.49 26.84 -0.31
CA ARG A 17 -19.82 26.27 1.02
C ARG A 17 -21.24 25.69 1.08
N GLU A 18 -22.19 26.30 0.38
CA GLU A 18 -23.59 25.89 0.35
C GLU A 18 -23.86 24.77 -0.67
N ALA A 19 -22.97 24.59 -1.64
CA ALA A 19 -23.11 23.60 -2.71
C ALA A 19 -23.23 22.17 -2.18
N LYS A 20 -24.29 21.47 -2.61
CA LYS A 20 -24.60 20.09 -2.19
C LYS A 20 -24.11 19.07 -3.20
N THR A 21 -23.99 19.46 -4.48
CA THR A 21 -23.55 18.57 -5.55
C THR A 21 -22.11 18.84 -5.98
N LEU A 22 -21.43 17.83 -6.54
CA LEU A 22 -20.09 18.01 -7.11
C LEU A 22 -20.08 19.05 -8.23
N GLU A 23 -21.15 19.11 -9.02
CA GLU A 23 -21.28 20.04 -10.15
C GLU A 23 -21.36 21.50 -9.69
N GLU A 24 -22.16 21.77 -8.66
CA GLU A 24 -22.26 23.08 -8.01
C GLU A 24 -20.92 23.50 -7.40
N LYS A 25 -20.22 22.59 -6.71
CA LYS A 25 -18.90 22.85 -6.12
C LYS A 25 -17.86 23.21 -7.19
N ILE A 26 -17.82 22.47 -8.30
CA ILE A 26 -16.92 22.76 -9.43
C ILE A 26 -17.23 24.12 -10.04
N SER A 27 -18.52 24.43 -10.24
CA SER A 27 -18.94 25.72 -10.80
C SER A 27 -18.51 26.89 -9.91
N ALA A 28 -18.78 26.80 -8.61
CA ALA A 28 -18.40 27.82 -7.65
C ALA A 28 -16.88 28.04 -7.60
N LEU A 29 -16.08 26.97 -7.62
CA LEU A 29 -14.61 27.10 -7.67
C LEU A 29 -14.10 27.70 -8.98
N LYS A 30 -14.74 27.41 -10.13
CA LYS A 30 -14.41 28.05 -11.41
C LYS A 30 -14.73 29.55 -11.37
N GLU A 31 -15.87 29.93 -10.79
CA GLU A 31 -16.23 31.34 -10.57
C GLU A 31 -15.19 32.03 -9.68
N MET A 32 -14.84 31.41 -8.54
CA MET A 32 -13.80 31.90 -7.64
C MET A 32 -12.46 32.10 -8.35
N TYR A 33 -12.03 31.15 -9.19
CA TYR A 33 -10.79 31.25 -9.96
C TYR A 33 -10.85 32.34 -11.04
N ALA A 34 -12.00 32.53 -11.67
CA ALA A 34 -12.18 33.51 -12.75
C ALA A 34 -12.10 34.95 -12.25
N VAL A 35 -12.69 35.24 -11.08
CA VAL A 35 -12.71 36.59 -10.49
C VAL A 35 -11.45 36.91 -9.68
N MET A 36 -10.60 35.92 -9.41
CA MET A 36 -9.39 36.10 -8.61
C MET A 36 -8.31 36.92 -9.34
N PRO A 37 -7.70 37.92 -8.68
CA PRO A 37 -6.53 38.62 -9.21
C PRO A 37 -5.38 37.64 -9.50
N LYS A 38 -4.67 37.82 -10.63
CA LYS A 38 -3.57 36.92 -11.03
C LYS A 38 -2.22 37.57 -10.81
N HIS A 39 -1.76 37.54 -9.56
CA HIS A 39 -0.47 38.12 -9.15
C HIS A 39 0.16 37.33 -8.00
N LYS A 40 1.46 37.56 -7.73
CA LYS A 40 2.25 36.83 -6.72
C LYS A 40 1.58 36.64 -5.35
N GLY A 41 0.80 37.61 -4.88
CA GLY A 41 0.06 37.52 -3.62
C GLY A 41 -1.07 36.47 -3.58
N THR A 42 -1.44 35.88 -4.72
CA THR A 42 -2.56 34.92 -4.87
C THR A 42 -2.12 33.57 -5.45
N ASP A 43 -0.84 33.39 -5.77
CA ASP A 43 -0.35 32.22 -6.52
C ASP A 43 -0.65 30.90 -5.80
N LYS A 44 -0.45 30.85 -4.47
CA LYS A 44 -0.80 29.68 -3.64
C LYS A 44 -2.28 29.36 -3.72
N LEU A 45 -3.12 30.37 -3.57
CA LEU A 45 -4.57 30.22 -3.58
C LEU A 45 -5.09 29.80 -4.98
N GLN A 46 -4.48 30.29 -6.05
CA GLN A 46 -4.77 29.85 -7.41
C GLN A 46 -4.41 28.38 -7.62
N ALA A 47 -3.23 27.94 -7.13
CA ALA A 47 -2.82 26.55 -7.18
C ALA A 47 -3.79 25.64 -6.41
N ASP A 48 -4.22 26.06 -5.22
CA ASP A 48 -5.18 25.34 -4.40
C ASP A 48 -6.55 25.20 -5.08
N ILE A 49 -7.07 26.29 -5.67
CA ILE A 49 -8.35 26.24 -6.37
C ILE A 49 -8.27 25.34 -7.61
N LYS A 50 -7.19 25.43 -8.40
CA LYS A 50 -6.98 24.54 -9.56
C LYS A 50 -6.92 23.08 -9.14
N ARG A 51 -6.18 22.77 -8.06
CA ARG A 51 -6.08 21.43 -7.48
C ARG A 51 -7.46 20.90 -7.06
N LYS A 52 -8.25 21.70 -6.34
CA LYS A 52 -9.62 21.35 -5.94
C LYS A 52 -10.56 21.13 -7.13
N ILE A 53 -10.47 21.96 -8.17
CA ILE A 53 -11.25 21.79 -9.40
C ILE A 53 -10.89 20.47 -10.09
N ALA A 54 -9.60 20.11 -10.15
CA ALA A 54 -9.15 18.85 -10.75
C ALA A 54 -9.69 17.65 -9.98
N GLN A 55 -9.56 17.64 -8.65
CA GLN A 55 -10.07 16.59 -7.76
C GLN A 55 -11.59 16.40 -7.90
N LEU A 56 -12.37 17.48 -7.80
CA LEU A 56 -13.83 17.38 -7.87
C LEU A 56 -14.33 16.95 -9.26
N LYS A 57 -13.63 17.34 -10.34
CA LYS A 57 -13.94 16.86 -11.69
C LYS A 57 -13.67 15.37 -11.85
N GLU A 58 -12.58 14.89 -11.26
CA GLU A 58 -12.26 13.46 -11.22
C GLU A 58 -13.36 12.71 -10.45
N GLU A 59 -13.74 13.17 -9.26
CA GLU A 59 -14.85 12.59 -8.48
C GLU A 59 -16.19 12.60 -9.25
N GLN A 60 -16.46 13.67 -10.01
CA GLN A 60 -17.67 13.76 -10.84
C GLN A 60 -17.64 12.74 -11.99
N GLN A 61 -16.47 12.52 -12.60
CA GLN A 61 -16.28 11.48 -13.62
C GLN A 61 -16.42 10.08 -13.03
N VAL A 62 -15.80 9.84 -11.86
CA VAL A 62 -15.93 8.61 -11.06
C VAL A 62 -17.41 8.31 -10.77
N GLN A 63 -18.19 9.28 -10.29
CA GLN A 63 -19.62 9.11 -10.02
C GLN A 63 -20.44 8.85 -11.29
N LYS A 64 -20.17 9.59 -12.38
CA LYS A 64 -20.86 9.41 -13.67
C LYS A 64 -20.56 8.05 -14.31
N GLN A 65 -19.36 7.49 -14.08
CA GLN A 65 -18.93 6.20 -14.64
C GLN A 65 -19.30 5.01 -13.76
N ARG A 66 -19.34 5.15 -12.42
CA ARG A 66 -19.99 4.18 -11.50
C ARG A 66 -21.46 3.94 -11.89
N ARG A 67 -22.18 5.00 -12.25
CA ARG A 67 -23.56 4.91 -12.77
C ARG A 67 -23.68 4.23 -14.15
N LYS A 68 -22.58 4.13 -14.90
CA LYS A 68 -22.54 3.53 -16.25
C LYS A 68 -21.93 2.12 -16.30
N GLY A 69 -21.61 1.51 -15.15
CA GLY A 69 -21.13 0.13 -15.08
C GLY A 69 -19.69 -0.10 -15.59
N GLY A 70 -18.92 0.95 -15.87
CA GLY A 70 -17.48 0.84 -16.13
C GLY A 70 -16.74 0.73 -14.80
N GLY A 71 -16.28 -0.48 -14.44
CA GLY A 71 -15.51 -0.69 -13.22
C GLY A 71 -14.16 0.05 -13.25
N PHE A 72 -13.71 0.50 -12.08
CA PHE A 72 -12.31 0.93 -11.91
C PHE A 72 -11.42 -0.32 -12.06
N ILE A 73 -10.41 -0.26 -12.94
CA ILE A 73 -9.41 -1.31 -13.05
C ILE A 73 -8.29 -0.96 -12.10
N LEU A 74 -8.15 -1.74 -11.03
CA LEU A 74 -7.07 -1.60 -10.06
C LEU A 74 -5.96 -2.62 -10.35
N PRO A 75 -4.72 -2.37 -9.89
CA PRO A 75 -3.63 -3.32 -10.01
C PRO A 75 -4.01 -4.68 -9.45
N ARG A 76 -3.85 -5.73 -10.27
CA ARG A 76 -4.01 -7.12 -9.80
C ARG A 76 -2.79 -7.51 -8.98
N LYS A 77 -3.00 -8.39 -8.00
CA LYS A 77 -1.91 -8.99 -7.23
C LYS A 77 -1.08 -9.89 -8.12
N GLU A 78 0.23 -9.72 -8.05
CA GLU A 78 1.21 -10.52 -8.78
C GLU A 78 2.34 -10.94 -7.85
N GLY A 79 3.03 -12.03 -8.20
CA GLY A 79 4.11 -12.59 -7.38
C GLY A 79 3.64 -13.15 -6.04
N ALA A 80 4.52 -13.07 -5.04
CA ALA A 80 4.32 -13.64 -3.71
C ALA A 80 3.42 -12.78 -2.80
N GLY A 81 3.22 -11.51 -3.15
CA GLY A 81 2.40 -10.57 -2.39
C GLY A 81 2.47 -9.16 -2.97
N GLN A 82 1.47 -8.35 -2.65
CA GLN A 82 1.37 -6.95 -3.08
C GLN A 82 1.65 -6.00 -1.90
N VAL A 83 2.70 -5.19 -2.03
CA VAL A 83 3.15 -4.21 -1.03
C VAL A 83 2.95 -2.81 -1.58
N VAL A 84 2.35 -1.92 -0.80
CA VAL A 84 2.13 -0.52 -1.21
C VAL A 84 3.02 0.44 -0.43
N LEU A 85 3.65 1.37 -1.13
CA LEU A 85 4.42 2.46 -0.53
C LEU A 85 3.48 3.66 -0.29
N LEU A 86 3.36 4.07 0.97
CA LEU A 86 2.52 5.18 1.40
C LEU A 86 3.36 6.18 2.20
N GLY A 87 3.06 7.47 2.10
CA GLY A 87 3.75 8.51 2.85
C GLY A 87 3.70 9.89 2.18
N PRO A 88 4.23 10.93 2.84
CA PRO A 88 4.16 12.32 2.39
C PRO A 88 4.95 12.56 1.09
N PRO A 89 4.77 13.73 0.44
CA PRO A 89 5.56 14.11 -0.72
C PRO A 89 7.06 14.12 -0.38
N ASN A 90 7.90 13.66 -1.31
CA ASN A 90 9.37 13.70 -1.21
C ASN A 90 10.00 12.91 -0.03
N CYS A 91 9.29 11.94 0.56
CA CYS A 91 9.86 11.02 1.54
C CYS A 91 10.70 9.88 0.92
N GLY A 92 10.74 9.78 -0.41
CA GLY A 92 11.59 8.82 -1.14
C GLY A 92 10.90 7.54 -1.61
N LYS A 93 9.55 7.48 -1.67
CA LYS A 93 8.80 6.29 -2.14
C LYS A 93 9.25 5.80 -3.52
N SER A 94 9.23 6.68 -4.54
CA SER A 94 9.62 6.31 -5.91
C SER A 94 11.09 5.93 -6.03
N SER A 95 11.97 6.55 -5.23
CA SER A 95 13.39 6.16 -5.16
C SER A 95 13.55 4.78 -4.54
N LEU A 96 12.84 4.51 -3.44
CA LEU A 96 12.84 3.21 -2.79
C LEU A 96 12.35 2.11 -3.73
N LEU A 97 11.25 2.35 -4.45
CA LEU A 97 10.72 1.40 -5.45
C LEU A 97 11.82 1.01 -6.44
N LYS A 98 12.47 1.99 -7.09
CA LYS A 98 13.53 1.75 -8.08
C LYS A 98 14.68 0.92 -7.52
N VAL A 99 15.09 1.20 -6.28
CA VAL A 99 16.22 0.50 -5.66
C VAL A 99 15.82 -0.92 -5.23
N LEU A 100 14.60 -1.13 -4.74
CA LEU A 100 14.13 -2.47 -4.37
C LEU A 100 13.93 -3.38 -5.58
N THR A 101 13.44 -2.84 -6.70
CA THR A 101 13.06 -3.64 -7.87
C THR A 101 14.22 -3.94 -8.81
N ASN A 102 15.42 -3.36 -8.57
CA ASN A 102 16.62 -3.51 -9.43
C ASN A 102 16.35 -3.26 -10.94
N ALA A 103 15.25 -2.57 -11.26
CA ALA A 103 14.70 -2.39 -12.60
C ALA A 103 13.99 -1.04 -12.67
N GLN A 104 13.82 -0.53 -13.90
CA GLN A 104 12.95 0.63 -14.11
C GLN A 104 11.50 0.20 -13.86
N PRO A 105 10.82 0.81 -12.87
CA PRO A 105 9.43 0.47 -12.61
C PRO A 105 8.57 0.70 -13.84
N GLU A 106 7.65 -0.22 -14.10
CA GLU A 106 6.67 -0.05 -15.15
C GLU A 106 5.67 1.02 -14.71
N ILE A 107 5.47 2.00 -15.58
CA ILE A 107 4.49 3.06 -15.39
C ILE A 107 3.19 2.56 -15.98
N ALA A 108 2.21 2.27 -15.12
CA ALA A 108 0.94 1.71 -15.52
C ALA A 108 -0.15 2.79 -15.56
N ASP A 109 -0.76 2.95 -16.74
CA ASP A 109 -1.91 3.81 -16.97
C ASP A 109 -3.19 3.03 -16.64
N TYR A 110 -3.65 3.17 -15.39
CA TYR A 110 -4.95 2.64 -15.02
C TYR A 110 -6.05 3.63 -15.43
N PRO A 111 -7.08 3.17 -16.16
CA PRO A 111 -8.23 4.01 -16.45
C PRO A 111 -8.75 4.63 -15.16
N PHE A 112 -9.04 5.94 -15.23
CA PHE A 112 -9.67 6.69 -14.13
C PHE A 112 -8.74 7.05 -12.96
N THR A 113 -7.42 6.87 -13.07
CA THR A 113 -6.45 7.52 -12.18
C THR A 113 -5.91 8.79 -12.83
N THR A 114 -5.89 9.92 -12.12
CA THR A 114 -5.24 11.17 -12.61
C THR A 114 -3.72 11.13 -12.55
N THR A 115 -3.15 10.14 -11.87
CA THR A 115 -1.71 9.94 -11.69
C THR A 115 -1.33 8.51 -12.02
N GLN A 116 -0.18 8.35 -12.63
CA GLN A 116 0.37 7.05 -13.01
C GLN A 116 0.87 6.32 -11.77
N LEU A 117 0.59 5.02 -11.69
CA LEU A 117 1.17 4.15 -10.67
C LEU A 117 2.51 3.62 -11.18
N ASN A 118 3.54 3.69 -10.32
CA ASN A 118 4.78 2.98 -10.59
C ASN A 118 4.70 1.61 -9.91
N ILE A 119 4.82 0.55 -10.69
CA ILE A 119 4.80 -0.83 -10.21
C ILE A 119 6.13 -1.47 -10.55
N GLY A 120 6.69 -2.24 -9.63
CA GLY A 120 7.84 -3.05 -9.94
C GLY A 120 7.91 -4.30 -9.08
N MET A 121 8.65 -5.29 -9.58
CA MET A 121 8.84 -6.56 -8.90
C MET A 121 10.17 -6.53 -8.13
N MET A 122 10.09 -6.66 -6.81
CA MET A 122 11.24 -6.80 -5.94
C MET A 122 11.65 -8.27 -5.91
N PRO A 123 12.85 -8.63 -6.41
CA PRO A 123 13.37 -9.97 -6.22
C PRO A 123 13.72 -10.19 -4.75
N TYR A 124 13.26 -11.30 -4.19
CA TYR A 124 13.68 -11.77 -2.86
C TYR A 124 13.98 -13.26 -2.95
N GLU A 125 15.26 -13.61 -2.92
CA GLU A 125 15.73 -14.98 -3.14
C GLU A 125 15.17 -15.56 -4.46
N ASP A 126 14.29 -16.54 -4.38
CA ASP A 126 13.66 -17.26 -5.49
C ASP A 126 12.24 -16.79 -5.83
N ILE A 127 11.76 -15.70 -5.21
CA ILE A 127 10.41 -15.15 -5.42
C ILE A 127 10.44 -13.70 -5.86
N GLN A 128 9.31 -13.23 -6.40
CA GLN A 128 9.09 -11.84 -6.79
C GLN A 128 7.96 -11.27 -5.94
N ILE A 129 8.15 -10.09 -5.36
CA ILE A 129 7.15 -9.38 -4.56
C ILE A 129 6.76 -8.09 -5.30
N GLN A 130 5.47 -7.87 -5.53
CA GLN A 130 4.99 -6.69 -6.24
C GLN A 130 5.02 -5.49 -5.29
N ILE A 131 5.73 -4.42 -5.69
CA ILE A 131 5.78 -3.15 -4.97
C ILE A 131 5.06 -2.09 -5.80
N ILE A 132 4.14 -1.36 -5.17
CA ILE A 132 3.35 -0.30 -5.80
C ILE A 132 3.64 1.02 -5.11
N ASP A 133 4.16 1.99 -5.84
CA ASP A 133 4.35 3.36 -5.36
C ASP A 133 3.09 4.20 -5.59
N LEU A 134 2.45 4.58 -4.49
CA LEU A 134 1.25 5.42 -4.52
C LEU A 134 1.61 6.90 -4.59
N PRO A 135 0.75 7.74 -5.20
CA PRO A 135 0.86 9.18 -5.06
C PRO A 135 0.90 9.62 -3.59
N PRO A 136 1.44 10.82 -3.30
CA PRO A 136 1.62 11.25 -1.93
C PRO A 136 0.33 11.37 -1.13
N PHE A 137 0.38 10.92 0.13
CA PHE A 137 -0.67 11.17 1.12
C PHE A 137 -0.26 12.37 1.98
N THR A 138 -1.14 13.36 2.14
CA THR A 138 -0.89 14.56 2.95
C THR A 138 -1.80 14.65 4.18
N GLY A 139 -2.62 13.62 4.44
CA GLY A 139 -3.69 13.67 5.45
C GLY A 139 -4.95 14.42 4.99
N GLU A 140 -4.96 14.92 3.75
CA GLU A 140 -6.13 15.47 3.08
C GLU A 140 -6.87 14.37 2.28
N GLU A 141 -8.06 14.69 1.76
CA GLU A 141 -8.80 13.76 0.89
C GLU A 141 -7.97 13.40 -0.35
N VAL A 142 -7.79 12.10 -0.55
CA VAL A 142 -7.17 11.53 -1.76
C VAL A 142 -8.23 10.82 -2.61
N PRO A 143 -8.00 10.69 -3.92
CA PRO A 143 -8.89 9.92 -4.80
C PRO A 143 -9.21 8.54 -4.22
N TRP A 144 -10.47 8.11 -4.36
CA TRP A 144 -10.96 6.82 -3.81
C TRP A 144 -10.08 5.63 -4.22
N TRP A 145 -9.62 5.59 -5.48
CA TRP A 145 -8.80 4.50 -5.98
C TRP A 145 -7.48 4.33 -5.22
N GLN A 146 -6.86 5.42 -4.73
CA GLN A 146 -5.62 5.32 -3.94
C GLN A 146 -5.87 4.58 -2.63
N ARG A 147 -7.01 4.87 -1.99
CA ARG A 147 -7.44 4.17 -0.77
C ARG A 147 -7.76 2.71 -1.06
N GLU A 148 -8.40 2.44 -2.19
CA GLU A 148 -8.76 1.07 -2.56
C GLU A 148 -7.52 0.19 -2.82
N VAL A 149 -6.48 0.74 -3.44
CA VAL A 149 -5.19 0.02 -3.59
C VAL A 149 -4.57 -0.29 -2.22
N VAL A 150 -4.66 0.62 -1.24
CA VAL A 150 -4.23 0.34 0.14
C VAL A 150 -5.10 -0.73 0.80
N ARG A 151 -6.41 -0.74 0.58
CA ARG A 151 -7.33 -1.76 1.11
C ARG A 151 -6.99 -3.15 0.56
N MET A 152 -6.73 -3.23 -0.74
CA MET A 152 -6.48 -4.49 -1.46
C MET A 152 -5.09 -5.09 -1.23
N SER A 153 -4.08 -4.30 -0.84
CA SER A 153 -2.70 -4.77 -0.66
C SER A 153 -2.57 -5.85 0.40
N ASP A 154 -1.43 -6.53 0.49
CA ASP A 154 -1.12 -7.48 1.58
C ASP A 154 -0.37 -6.79 2.72
N LEU A 155 0.43 -5.77 2.39
CA LEU A 155 1.30 -5.05 3.32
C LEU A 155 1.42 -3.58 2.93
N VAL A 156 1.47 -2.69 3.93
CA VAL A 156 1.73 -1.26 3.76
C VAL A 156 3.13 -0.94 4.26
N ILE A 157 3.95 -0.28 3.43
CA ILE A 157 5.16 0.39 3.88
C ILE A 157 4.84 1.87 4.06
N PHE A 158 4.88 2.34 5.30
CA PHE A 158 4.70 3.75 5.62
C PHE A 158 6.07 4.43 5.68
N MET A 159 6.35 5.26 4.68
CA MET A 159 7.59 6.04 4.56
C MET A 159 7.50 7.33 5.37
N VAL A 160 8.47 7.55 6.25
CA VAL A 160 8.66 8.77 7.04
C VAL A 160 9.99 9.43 6.65
N ASP A 161 9.98 10.74 6.45
CA ASP A 161 11.18 11.52 6.10
C ASP A 161 11.88 12.04 7.36
N LEU A 162 12.94 11.36 7.81
CA LEU A 162 13.67 11.71 9.05
C LEU A 162 14.48 13.01 8.92
N SER A 163 14.56 13.63 7.74
CA SER A 163 15.21 14.92 7.59
C SER A 163 14.33 16.10 8.00
N ARG A 164 13.05 15.86 8.33
CA ARG A 164 12.06 16.91 8.63
C ARG A 164 11.73 16.95 10.11
N ASP A 165 11.58 18.15 10.66
CA ASP A 165 11.21 18.33 12.07
C ASP A 165 9.74 17.94 12.34
N ASN A 166 8.86 18.10 11.36
CA ASN A 166 7.43 17.78 11.47
C ASN A 166 7.08 16.33 11.06
N PHE A 167 8.06 15.42 10.99
CA PHE A 167 7.88 14.05 10.53
C PHE A 167 6.75 13.31 11.27
N TRP A 168 6.64 13.53 12.58
CA TRP A 168 5.63 12.91 13.43
C TRP A 168 4.21 13.42 13.12
N GLU A 169 4.07 14.74 12.91
CA GLU A 169 2.79 15.34 12.55
C GLU A 169 2.31 14.86 11.18
N GLU A 170 3.22 14.75 10.20
CA GLU A 170 2.90 14.20 8.88
C GLU A 170 2.42 12.74 8.99
N PHE A 171 3.10 11.91 9.79
CA PHE A 171 2.71 10.54 10.06
C PHE A 171 1.30 10.46 10.66
N GLU A 172 1.05 11.18 11.76
CA GLU A 172 -0.24 11.15 12.46
C GLU A 172 -1.39 11.71 11.62
N ASN A 173 -1.16 12.73 10.80
CA ASN A 173 -2.17 13.27 9.91
C ASN A 173 -2.64 12.23 8.88
N ILE A 174 -1.70 11.50 8.26
CA ILE A 174 -2.03 10.46 7.28
C ILE A 174 -2.68 9.26 7.98
N ARG A 175 -2.18 8.83 9.14
CA ARG A 175 -2.76 7.77 9.96
C ARG A 175 -4.21 8.09 10.35
N SER A 176 -4.46 9.30 10.85
CA SER A 176 -5.80 9.80 11.19
C SER A 176 -6.73 9.81 9.99
N TYR A 177 -6.21 10.22 8.82
CA TYR A 177 -6.97 10.16 7.57
C TYR A 177 -7.35 8.72 7.20
N LEU A 178 -6.41 7.77 7.21
CA LEU A 178 -6.71 6.36 6.90
C LEU A 178 -7.77 5.78 7.83
N ARG A 179 -7.66 6.05 9.14
CA ARG A 179 -8.67 5.65 10.13
C ARG A 179 -10.05 6.22 9.84
N LYS A 180 -10.14 7.52 9.51
CA LYS A 180 -11.41 8.17 9.10
C LYS A 180 -12.04 7.52 7.87
N LYS A 181 -11.24 6.81 7.08
CA LYS A 181 -11.65 6.08 5.87
C LYS A 181 -11.72 4.58 6.10
N ASN A 182 -11.87 4.13 7.35
CA ASN A 182 -12.02 2.73 7.75
C ASN A 182 -10.83 1.83 7.33
N ILE A 183 -9.63 2.39 7.22
CA ILE A 183 -8.37 1.67 6.99
C ILE A 183 -7.53 1.80 8.25
N TYR A 184 -7.40 0.71 8.98
CA TYR A 184 -6.66 0.63 10.23
C TYR A 184 -5.31 -0.05 9.98
N LEU A 185 -4.27 0.39 10.70
CA LEU A 185 -2.91 -0.13 10.53
C LEU A 185 -2.55 -1.03 11.71
N SER A 186 -2.06 -2.23 11.44
CA SER A 186 -1.65 -3.22 12.46
C SER A 186 -2.78 -3.59 13.44
N ASP A 187 -2.45 -3.72 14.72
CA ASP A 187 -3.25 -3.98 15.92
C ASP A 187 -4.16 -2.82 16.34
N GLU A 188 -4.42 -1.85 15.46
CA GLU A 188 -5.40 -0.80 15.74
C GLU A 188 -6.81 -1.36 15.85
N ASP A 189 -7.49 -1.04 16.97
CA ASP A 189 -8.88 -1.42 17.16
C ASP A 189 -9.76 -0.83 16.06
N ALA A 190 -10.28 -1.72 15.22
CA ALA A 190 -11.33 -1.40 14.26
C ALA A 190 -12.68 -1.29 15.00
N HIS A 191 -12.80 -0.32 15.92
CA HIS A 191 -14.09 0.01 16.51
C HIS A 191 -14.97 0.68 15.45
N THR A 192 -16.11 0.06 15.18
CA THR A 192 -17.08 0.43 14.16
C THR A 192 -17.96 1.58 14.64
N ASP A 193 -17.37 2.76 14.85
CA ASP A 193 -18.13 3.96 15.15
C ASP A 193 -18.34 4.79 13.87
N ARG A 194 -19.07 4.25 12.86
CA ARG A 194 -19.74 5.04 11.79
C ARG A 194 -20.50 4.17 10.78
N GLU A 195 -21.77 4.55 10.57
CA GLU A 195 -22.71 3.98 9.60
C GLU A 195 -22.60 4.57 8.18
N GLU A 196 -21.61 5.43 7.88
CA GLU A 196 -21.67 6.34 6.73
C GLU A 196 -20.78 6.03 5.51
N GLU A 197 -19.90 5.02 5.54
CA GLU A 197 -19.17 4.57 4.32
C GLU A 197 -19.69 3.20 3.84
N LEU A 198 -19.81 3.04 2.51
CA LEU A 198 -20.32 1.83 1.84
C LEU A 198 -19.47 0.56 2.08
N GLU A 199 -18.24 0.72 2.58
CA GLU A 199 -17.23 -0.33 2.70
C GLU A 199 -16.77 -0.48 4.17
N GLY A 200 -16.74 -1.73 4.66
CA GLY A 200 -16.40 -2.05 6.05
C GLY A 200 -14.94 -1.76 6.44
N PRO A 201 -14.62 -1.87 7.74
CA PRO A 201 -13.26 -1.68 8.23
C PRO A 201 -12.31 -2.74 7.68
N VAL A 202 -11.10 -2.33 7.31
CA VAL A 202 -10.00 -3.24 6.99
C VAL A 202 -8.79 -2.94 7.86
N VAL A 203 -8.08 -3.99 8.23
CA VAL A 203 -6.83 -3.92 8.97
C VAL A 203 -5.68 -4.30 8.04
N LYS A 204 -4.66 -3.44 7.94
CA LYS A 204 -3.49 -3.67 7.09
C LYS A 204 -2.24 -3.89 7.93
N LYS A 205 -1.49 -4.94 7.63
CA LYS A 205 -0.12 -5.10 8.15
C LYS A 205 0.72 -3.91 7.70
N ILE A 206 1.67 -3.48 8.54
CA ILE A 206 2.47 -2.28 8.29
C ILE A 206 3.93 -2.48 8.67
N ILE A 207 4.82 -1.86 7.88
CA ILE A 207 6.20 -1.56 8.25
C ILE A 207 6.37 -0.05 8.19
N VAL A 208 6.87 0.57 9.26
CA VAL A 208 7.22 2.00 9.26
C VAL A 208 8.70 2.13 8.92
N VAL A 209 8.99 2.90 7.87
CA VAL A 209 10.32 3.08 7.33
C VAL A 209 10.74 4.54 7.51
N GLY A 210 11.68 4.78 8.42
CA GLY A 210 12.33 6.08 8.58
C GLY A 210 13.44 6.26 7.54
N ASN A 211 13.16 6.97 6.45
CA ASN A 211 14.13 7.22 5.39
C ASN A 211 14.98 8.46 5.67
N LYS A 212 16.13 8.54 5.01
CA LYS A 212 17.17 9.59 5.13
C LYS A 212 17.85 9.61 6.50
N VAL A 213 18.14 8.42 7.04
CA VAL A 213 18.89 8.26 8.31
C VAL A 213 20.28 8.91 8.29
N ASP A 214 20.81 9.22 7.11
CA ASP A 214 22.06 9.97 6.92
C ASP A 214 21.92 11.49 7.14
N SER A 215 20.71 11.99 7.38
CA SER A 215 20.48 13.42 7.68
C SER A 215 20.83 13.78 9.12
N PRO A 216 21.21 15.04 9.39
CA PRO A 216 21.43 15.51 10.76
C PRO A 216 20.21 15.26 11.66
N ASN A 217 20.47 14.76 12.87
CA ASN A 217 19.48 14.42 13.90
C ASN A 217 18.48 13.33 13.49
N ALA A 218 18.71 12.60 12.39
CA ALA A 218 17.77 11.57 11.94
C ALA A 218 17.70 10.36 12.89
N GLU A 219 18.81 10.01 13.53
CA GLU A 219 18.87 8.94 14.54
C GLU A 219 18.00 9.28 15.75
N GLU A 220 18.19 10.46 16.37
CA GLU A 220 17.34 10.96 17.45
C GLU A 220 15.85 11.03 17.07
N ARG A 221 15.54 11.45 15.83
CA ARG A 221 14.14 11.47 15.34
C ARG A 221 13.58 10.06 15.15
N PHE A 222 14.40 9.09 14.76
CA PHE A 222 13.99 7.69 14.66
C PHE A 222 13.73 7.08 16.04
N GLU A 223 14.55 7.39 17.05
CA GLU A 223 14.28 6.99 18.44
C GLU A 223 12.92 7.54 18.92
N VAL A 224 12.63 8.81 18.66
CA VAL A 224 11.31 9.41 18.96
C VAL A 224 10.17 8.69 18.24
N LEU A 225 10.40 8.25 16.99
CA LEU A 225 9.42 7.47 16.24
C LEU A 225 9.23 6.08 16.86
N GLU A 226 10.29 5.42 17.30
CA GLU A 226 10.23 4.11 17.94
C GLU A 226 9.49 4.15 19.28
N ASP A 227 9.73 5.18 20.10
CA ASP A 227 9.10 5.40 21.40
C ASP A 227 7.60 5.67 21.29
N LYS A 228 7.18 6.43 20.27
CA LYS A 228 5.77 6.81 20.09
C LYS A 228 4.94 5.75 19.40
N LEU A 229 5.55 4.88 18.59
CA LEU A 229 4.85 3.83 17.88
C LEU A 229 4.71 2.57 18.74
N PRO A 230 3.60 1.82 18.60
CA PRO A 230 3.43 0.56 19.33
C PRO A 230 4.61 -0.40 19.10
N SER A 231 4.96 -1.16 20.15
CA SER A 231 6.10 -2.10 20.10
C SER A 231 5.89 -3.24 19.10
N GLY A 232 4.64 -3.61 18.83
CA GLY A 232 4.29 -4.65 17.85
C GLY A 232 4.49 -4.24 16.39
N TRP A 233 4.71 -2.95 16.10
CA TRP A 233 4.88 -2.48 14.74
C TRP A 233 6.31 -2.72 14.27
N LYS A 234 6.44 -3.28 13.07
CA LYS A 234 7.74 -3.43 12.41
C LYS A 234 8.26 -2.04 12.01
N LYS A 235 9.47 -1.71 12.42
CA LYS A 235 10.11 -0.39 12.24
C LYS A 235 11.53 -0.58 11.74
N ILE A 236 11.98 0.26 10.81
CA ILE A 236 13.36 0.25 10.32
C ILE A 236 13.77 1.64 9.81
N SER A 237 15.00 2.05 10.09
CA SER A 237 15.60 3.25 9.50
C SER A 237 16.47 2.87 8.30
N ILE A 238 16.38 3.64 7.22
CA ILE A 238 17.10 3.41 5.98
C ILE A 238 17.66 4.72 5.41
N SER A 239 18.59 4.60 4.48
CA SER A 239 18.87 5.66 3.52
C SER A 239 18.86 5.06 2.12
N VAL A 240 17.87 5.43 1.33
CA VAL A 240 17.79 5.02 -0.08
C VAL A 240 19.01 5.53 -0.85
N ASP A 241 19.37 6.81 -0.64
CA ASP A 241 20.45 7.45 -1.40
C ASP A 241 21.84 6.91 -1.02
N LYS A 242 22.01 6.42 0.21
CA LYS A 242 23.27 5.83 0.70
C LYS A 242 23.28 4.30 0.70
N ASN A 243 22.20 3.66 0.26
CA ASN A 243 22.00 2.20 0.32
C ASN A 243 22.16 1.61 1.73
N ILE A 244 21.69 2.32 2.75
CA ILE A 244 21.76 1.86 4.15
C ILE A 244 20.49 1.04 4.49
N ASN A 245 20.69 -0.14 5.09
CA ASN A 245 19.64 -1.02 5.63
C ASN A 245 18.58 -1.53 4.62
N LEU A 246 18.87 -1.48 3.32
CA LEU A 246 17.92 -1.91 2.29
C LEU A 246 17.69 -3.42 2.26
N GLU A 247 18.73 -4.23 2.48
CA GLU A 247 18.57 -5.69 2.58
C GLU A 247 17.77 -6.08 3.82
N GLY A 248 17.99 -5.40 4.95
CA GLY A 248 17.18 -5.57 6.16
C GLY A 248 15.70 -5.24 5.90
N LEU A 249 15.42 -4.20 5.12
CA LEU A 249 14.05 -3.88 4.70
C LEU A 249 13.44 -4.98 3.82
N LYS A 250 14.18 -5.54 2.86
CA LYS A 250 13.69 -6.65 2.02
C LYS A 250 13.29 -7.86 2.87
N THR A 251 14.12 -8.24 3.84
CA THR A 251 13.82 -9.32 4.80
C THR A 251 12.56 -8.99 5.60
N LEU A 252 12.45 -7.77 6.12
CA LEU A 252 11.30 -7.34 6.91
C LEU A 252 10.00 -7.32 6.09
N ILE A 253 10.07 -7.00 4.79
CA ILE A 253 8.95 -7.08 3.85
C ILE A 253 8.48 -8.52 3.69
N PHE A 254 9.39 -9.45 3.43
CA PHE A 254 9.06 -10.87 3.29
C PHE A 254 8.36 -11.40 4.54
N GLU A 255 8.96 -11.18 5.71
CA GLU A 255 8.36 -11.57 6.99
C GLU A 255 7.02 -10.85 7.25
N GLY A 256 6.89 -9.59 6.83
CA GLY A 256 5.68 -8.77 6.98
C GLY A 256 4.50 -9.28 6.17
N LEU A 257 4.75 -10.00 5.06
CA LEU A 257 3.71 -10.67 4.29
C LEU A 257 3.13 -11.88 5.06
N SER A 258 3.89 -12.50 5.97
CA SER A 258 3.57 -13.75 6.68
C SER A 258 3.16 -14.85 5.71
N ILE A 259 4.04 -15.09 4.75
CA ILE A 259 3.93 -16.13 3.73
C ILE A 259 5.06 -17.14 3.92
N ILE A 260 4.85 -18.35 3.44
CA ILE A 260 5.82 -19.44 3.36
C ILE A 260 5.96 -19.89 1.91
N ARG A 261 7.16 -20.36 1.56
CA ARG A 261 7.48 -20.95 0.27
C ARG A 261 7.58 -22.44 0.43
N VAL A 262 6.84 -23.16 -0.41
CA VAL A 262 6.75 -24.60 -0.34
C VAL A 262 7.11 -25.18 -1.70
N TYR A 263 8.15 -26.00 -1.74
CA TYR A 263 8.65 -26.59 -2.96
C TYR A 263 7.96 -27.90 -3.27
N THR A 264 7.82 -28.23 -4.55
CA THR A 264 7.14 -29.46 -4.96
C THR A 264 8.14 -30.46 -5.51
N LYS A 265 7.84 -31.73 -5.30
CA LYS A 265 8.65 -32.85 -5.76
C LYS A 265 7.75 -33.92 -6.34
N GLN A 266 8.10 -34.44 -7.51
CA GLN A 266 7.44 -35.63 -8.06
C GLN A 266 8.11 -36.91 -7.54
N PRO A 267 7.34 -38.00 -7.36
CA PRO A 267 7.90 -39.28 -6.95
C PRO A 267 9.04 -39.75 -7.87
N GLY A 268 10.25 -39.90 -7.32
CA GLY A 268 11.43 -40.35 -8.06
C GLY A 268 12.27 -39.25 -8.73
N GLU A 269 11.76 -38.01 -8.81
CA GLU A 269 12.43 -36.87 -9.44
C GLU A 269 13.01 -35.92 -8.39
N PRO A 270 14.07 -35.13 -8.65
CA PRO A 270 14.52 -34.09 -7.73
C PRO A 270 13.43 -33.04 -7.46
N ALA A 271 13.54 -32.32 -6.34
CA ALA A 271 12.61 -31.24 -6.01
C ALA A 271 12.80 -30.04 -6.95
N ASP A 272 11.70 -29.39 -7.32
CA ASP A 272 11.75 -28.12 -8.03
C ASP A 272 11.94 -26.99 -7.01
N LEU A 273 13.13 -26.38 -7.05
CA LEU A 273 13.54 -25.28 -6.16
C LEU A 273 13.47 -23.90 -6.82
N LYS A 274 12.84 -23.79 -8.00
CA LYS A 274 12.79 -22.54 -8.77
C LYS A 274 11.45 -21.83 -8.69
N ASP A 275 10.35 -22.58 -8.56
CA ASP A 275 8.99 -22.05 -8.53
C ASP A 275 8.24 -22.56 -7.28
N PRO A 276 8.46 -21.93 -6.11
CA PRO A 276 7.78 -22.33 -4.90
C PRO A 276 6.29 -21.99 -4.93
N LEU A 277 5.49 -22.83 -4.28
CA LEU A 277 4.14 -22.48 -3.89
C LEU A 277 4.18 -21.47 -2.75
N ILE A 278 3.66 -20.27 -3.01
CA ILE A 278 3.51 -19.24 -1.98
C ILE A 278 2.23 -19.48 -1.18
N LEU A 279 2.32 -19.71 0.11
CA LEU A 279 1.14 -19.95 0.95
C LEU A 279 1.16 -18.99 2.15
N PRO A 280 0.01 -18.66 2.75
CA PRO A 280 -0.01 -18.00 4.04
C PRO A 280 0.70 -18.85 5.10
N GLU A 281 1.34 -18.21 6.06
CA GLU A 281 1.86 -18.89 7.24
C GLU A 281 0.74 -19.64 7.98
N GLY A 282 1.04 -20.86 8.43
CA GLY A 282 0.05 -21.76 9.04
C GLY A 282 -0.73 -22.62 8.03
N ALA A 283 -0.47 -22.48 6.73
CA ALA A 283 -1.09 -23.32 5.71
C ALA A 283 -0.74 -24.80 5.86
N THR A 284 -1.68 -25.64 5.45
CA THR A 284 -1.60 -27.10 5.54
C THR A 284 -1.26 -27.76 4.21
N VAL A 285 -0.86 -29.04 4.27
CA VAL A 285 -0.64 -29.89 3.09
C VAL A 285 -1.85 -29.88 2.13
N VAL A 286 -3.07 -29.89 2.65
CA VAL A 286 -4.29 -29.86 1.82
C VAL A 286 -4.43 -28.55 1.05
N GLU A 287 -4.13 -27.42 1.67
CA GLU A 287 -4.21 -26.10 1.05
C GLU A 287 -3.11 -25.94 -0.02
N ALA A 288 -1.92 -26.47 0.24
CA ALA A 288 -0.86 -26.56 -0.76
C ALA A 288 -1.30 -27.37 -1.99
N GLY A 289 -1.92 -28.54 -1.77
CA GLY A 289 -2.46 -29.37 -2.86
C GLY A 289 -3.58 -28.65 -3.64
N GLN A 290 -4.48 -27.95 -2.95
CA GLN A 290 -5.55 -27.17 -3.56
C GLN A 290 -5.02 -26.04 -4.45
N LYS A 291 -3.90 -25.41 -4.06
CA LYS A 291 -3.25 -24.37 -4.85
C LYS A 291 -2.68 -24.90 -6.17
N LEU A 292 -2.19 -26.14 -6.19
CA LEU A 292 -1.74 -26.80 -7.42
C LEU A 292 -2.90 -27.21 -8.33
N HIS A 293 -3.88 -27.92 -7.79
CA HIS A 293 -5.04 -28.37 -8.55
C HIS A 293 -6.22 -28.70 -7.65
N LYS A 294 -7.44 -28.30 -8.05
CA LYS A 294 -8.66 -28.47 -7.23
C LYS A 294 -8.94 -29.93 -6.83
N ASP A 295 -8.61 -30.89 -7.70
CA ASP A 295 -8.81 -32.33 -7.45
C ASP A 295 -8.01 -32.91 -6.27
N PHE A 296 -6.90 -32.28 -5.84
CA PHE A 296 -6.08 -32.81 -4.75
C PHE A 296 -6.86 -32.89 -3.44
N VAL A 297 -7.82 -31.99 -3.22
CA VAL A 297 -8.62 -31.96 -1.99
C VAL A 297 -9.36 -33.27 -1.76
N HIS A 298 -9.78 -34.00 -2.80
CA HIS A 298 -10.52 -35.26 -2.61
C HIS A 298 -9.66 -36.50 -2.83
N LYS A 299 -8.59 -36.40 -3.63
CA LYS A 299 -7.77 -37.56 -4.00
C LYS A 299 -6.53 -37.75 -3.11
N LEU A 300 -6.07 -36.71 -2.41
CA LEU A 300 -4.85 -36.80 -1.61
C LEU A 300 -5.00 -37.80 -0.45
N LYS A 301 -4.15 -38.83 -0.43
CA LYS A 301 -4.07 -39.83 0.64
C LYS A 301 -3.11 -39.40 1.74
N TYR A 302 -1.92 -38.92 1.37
CA TYR A 302 -0.90 -38.41 2.26
C TYR A 302 0.14 -37.59 1.49
N ALA A 303 1.05 -36.93 2.20
CA ALA A 303 2.23 -36.33 1.61
C ALA A 303 3.50 -36.84 2.29
N ARG A 304 4.63 -36.71 1.60
CA ARG A 304 5.96 -36.80 2.21
C ARG A 304 6.59 -35.42 2.26
N ILE A 305 7.25 -35.11 3.38
CA ILE A 305 7.86 -33.81 3.64
C ILE A 305 9.36 -33.96 3.89
N TRP A 306 10.13 -32.99 3.41
CA TRP A 306 11.51 -32.72 3.80
C TRP A 306 11.60 -31.28 4.31
N GLY A 307 12.44 -31.02 5.31
CA GLY A 307 12.52 -29.73 6.00
C GLY A 307 11.98 -29.82 7.44
N SER A 308 10.75 -29.35 7.67
CA SER A 308 10.14 -29.26 9.00
C SER A 308 9.81 -30.59 9.68
N ALA A 309 9.82 -31.68 8.91
CA ALA A 309 9.57 -33.02 9.43
C ALA A 309 10.69 -33.51 10.35
N LYS A 310 10.40 -34.53 11.18
CA LYS A 310 11.43 -35.13 12.06
C LYS A 310 12.52 -35.85 11.28
N PHE A 311 12.16 -36.41 10.12
CA PHE A 311 13.06 -37.10 9.22
C PHE A 311 12.66 -36.84 7.78
N ASP A 312 13.63 -36.81 6.89
CA ASP A 312 13.44 -36.60 5.46
C ASP A 312 12.53 -37.66 4.83
N GLY A 313 11.53 -37.20 4.07
CA GLY A 313 10.55 -38.05 3.42
C GLY A 313 9.52 -38.65 4.38
N GLN A 314 9.40 -38.12 5.60
CA GLN A 314 8.38 -38.54 6.56
C GLN A 314 6.99 -38.39 5.95
N ARG A 315 6.18 -39.43 6.06
CA ARG A 315 4.76 -39.38 5.73
C ARG A 315 4.03 -38.53 6.76
N VAL A 316 3.33 -37.50 6.29
CA VAL A 316 2.51 -36.62 7.11
C VAL A 316 1.03 -36.70 6.72
N PRO A 317 0.10 -36.42 7.65
CA PRO A 317 -1.32 -36.31 7.32
C PRO A 317 -1.61 -35.02 6.55
N ARG A 318 -2.86 -34.87 6.10
CA ARG A 318 -3.31 -33.78 5.22
C ARG A 318 -3.42 -32.42 5.91
N ASP A 319 -3.61 -32.44 7.22
CA ASP A 319 -3.73 -31.29 8.12
C ASP A 319 -2.37 -30.87 8.73
N TYR A 320 -1.28 -31.52 8.32
CA TYR A 320 0.07 -31.11 8.72
C TYR A 320 0.34 -29.67 8.28
N VAL A 321 0.75 -28.84 9.24
CA VAL A 321 1.09 -27.42 9.04
C VAL A 321 2.50 -27.32 8.45
N LEU A 322 2.60 -26.62 7.34
CA LEU A 322 3.84 -26.44 6.58
C LEU A 322 4.65 -25.27 7.12
N GLN A 323 5.96 -25.31 6.88
CA GLN A 323 6.90 -24.25 7.20
C GLN A 323 7.57 -23.71 5.93
N ASP A 324 8.19 -22.52 6.03
CA ASP A 324 8.97 -21.95 4.94
C ASP A 324 10.08 -22.91 4.51
N ARG A 325 10.20 -23.09 3.20
CA ARG A 325 11.11 -23.99 2.49
C ARG A 325 10.88 -25.48 2.65
N ASP A 326 9.71 -25.90 3.15
CA ASP A 326 9.34 -27.32 3.09
C ASP A 326 9.27 -27.83 1.64
N ILE A 327 9.72 -29.06 1.41
CA ILE A 327 9.54 -29.78 0.14
C ILE A 327 8.44 -30.81 0.31
N ILE A 328 7.48 -30.83 -0.61
CA ILE A 328 6.32 -31.71 -0.57
C ILE A 328 6.26 -32.62 -1.79
N GLU A 329 6.10 -33.92 -1.52
CA GLU A 329 5.73 -34.92 -2.52
C GLU A 329 4.31 -35.43 -2.22
N PHE A 330 3.36 -35.13 -3.11
CA PHE A 330 1.95 -35.50 -2.95
C PHE A 330 1.69 -36.94 -3.40
N HIS A 331 0.94 -37.70 -2.59
CA HIS A 331 0.49 -39.06 -2.93
C HIS A 331 -1.03 -39.15 -2.95
N ILE A 332 -1.57 -39.34 -4.16
CA ILE A 332 -3.00 -39.51 -4.46
C ILE A 332 -3.42 -40.99 -4.55
#